data_AF-A0A6I5HHD5-F1
#
_entry.id   AF-A0A6I5HHD5-F1
#
_cell.length_a   1.000
_cell.length_b   1.000
_cell.length_c   1.000
_cell.angle_alpha   90.00
_cell.angle_beta   90.00
_cell.angle_gamma   90.00
#
_symmetry.space_group_name_H-M   'P 1'
#
loop_
_entity.id
_entity.type
_entity.pdbx_description
1 polymer ?
#
loop_
_entity_poly.entity_id
_entity_poly.type
_entity_poly.pdbx_seq_one_letter_code
_entity_poly.pdbx_strand_id
1 'polypeptide(L)'
;MELEPSASLPREGCMPCYLARLTWYVTWYDWHDHFHGCAFCQQRHTCHVGHGRRILHEQTVGPIDVRDECAICPAPLRPTELVAPLLWEGTSRMHLGYAHLRCLARKAAPQ
;
A
#
# COMPACT_ATOMS: atom_id res chain seq x y z
N MET A 1 25.65 16.94 -9.69
CA MET A 1 24.42 16.19 -9.99
C MET A 1 23.76 15.94 -8.66
N GLU A 2 22.98 16.91 -8.20
CA GLU A 2 22.24 16.82 -6.95
C GLU A 2 21.05 15.90 -7.21
N LEU A 3 20.92 14.86 -6.38
CA LEU A 3 19.76 13.99 -6.40
C LEU A 3 18.59 14.82 -5.89
N GLU A 4 17.72 15.28 -6.78
CA GLU A 4 16.43 15.89 -6.43
C GLU A 4 15.73 14.99 -5.40
N PRO A 5 15.28 15.51 -4.24
CA PRO A 5 14.68 14.68 -3.21
C PRO A 5 13.34 14.16 -3.74
N SER A 6 13.34 12.91 -4.21
CA SER A 6 12.14 12.18 -4.59
C SER A 6 11.17 12.18 -3.40
N ALA A 7 10.11 12.99 -3.51
CA ALA A 7 9.01 13.13 -2.57
C ALA A 7 9.43 13.23 -1.09
N SER A 8 9.54 14.46 -0.56
CA SER A 8 9.74 14.69 0.87
C SER A 8 8.69 13.96 1.70
N LEU A 9 9.09 12.88 2.38
CA LEU A 9 8.28 12.23 3.42
C LEU A 9 7.79 13.32 4.38
N PRO A 10 6.50 13.39 4.76
CA PRO A 10 5.99 14.45 5.60
C PRO A 10 6.65 14.38 6.99
N ARG A 11 7.63 15.28 7.24
CA ARG A 11 8.42 15.40 8.48
C ARG A 11 7.66 16.11 9.61
N GLU A 12 6.35 16.30 9.47
CA GLU A 12 5.54 17.06 10.42
C GLU A 12 4.99 16.15 11.53
N GLY A 13 5.25 16.54 12.79
CA GLY A 13 4.77 15.86 13.99
C GLY A 13 5.83 15.74 15.08
N CYS A 14 5.45 15.28 16.28
CA CYS A 14 6.43 14.88 17.29
C CYS A 14 7.20 13.63 16.84
N MET A 15 8.36 13.36 17.45
CA MET A 15 9.22 12.23 17.07
C MET A 15 8.46 10.88 17.01
N PRO A 16 7.58 10.53 17.98
CA PRO A 16 6.76 9.32 17.86
C PRO A 16 5.84 9.27 16.63
N CYS A 17 5.16 10.38 16.30
CA CYS A 17 4.30 10.45 15.11
C CYS A 17 5.11 10.34 13.82
N TYR A 18 6.28 10.98 13.76
CA TYR A 18 7.19 10.85 12.64
C TYR A 18 7.64 9.39 12.46
N LEU A 19 8.08 8.73 13.53
CA LEU A 19 8.50 7.33 13.50
C LEU A 19 7.37 6.37 13.11
N ALA A 20 6.16 6.59 13.62
CA ALA A 20 4.99 5.79 13.24
C ALA A 20 4.72 5.90 11.73
N ARG A 21 4.70 7.13 11.22
CA ARG A 21 4.50 7.39 9.79
C ARG A 21 5.63 6.81 8.93
N LEU A 22 6.88 6.97 9.35
CA LEU A 22 8.03 6.40 8.65
C LEU A 22 7.95 4.87 8.61
N THR A 23 7.61 4.24 9.73
CA THR A 23 7.45 2.78 9.83
C THR A 23 6.34 2.30 8.90
N TRP A 24 5.20 3.02 8.85
CA TRP A 24 4.12 2.75 7.91
C TRP A 24 4.58 2.80 6.45
N TYR A 25 5.35 3.83 6.06
CA TYR A 25 5.88 3.94 4.70
C TYR A 25 6.82 2.79 4.36
N VAL A 26 7.76 2.46 5.27
CA VAL A 26 8.74 1.41 5.04
C VAL A 26 8.07 0.05 4.85
N THR A 27 7.12 -0.30 5.72
CA THR A 27 6.42 -1.59 5.60
C THR A 27 5.48 -1.63 4.39
N TRP A 28 4.90 -0.49 4.00
CA TRP A 28 4.10 -0.40 2.79
C TRP A 28 4.95 -0.68 1.54
N TYR A 29 6.11 -0.03 1.41
CA TYR A 29 7.00 -0.22 0.27
C TYR A 29 7.60 -1.63 0.23
N ASP A 30 7.97 -2.21 1.38
CA ASP A 30 8.43 -3.61 1.44
C ASP A 30 7.34 -4.59 0.95
N TRP A 31 6.09 -4.35 1.32
CA TRP A 31 4.98 -5.15 0.82
C TRP A 31 4.75 -4.93 -0.68
N HIS A 32 4.76 -3.68 -1.13
CA HIS A 32 4.60 -3.30 -2.54
C HIS A 32 5.65 -3.95 -3.45
N ASP A 33 6.93 -3.86 -3.08
CA ASP A 33 8.02 -4.40 -3.87
C ASP A 33 7.93 -5.93 -3.98
N HIS A 34 7.53 -6.61 -2.90
CA HIS A 34 7.24 -8.03 -2.97
C HIS A 34 6.06 -8.34 -3.88
N PHE A 35 4.95 -7.60 -3.75
CA PHE A 35 3.76 -7.82 -4.54
C PHE A 35 4.08 -7.76 -6.04
N HIS A 36 4.85 -6.75 -6.46
CA HIS A 36 5.26 -6.57 -7.86
C HIS A 36 6.34 -7.55 -8.32
N GLY A 37 7.26 -7.97 -7.44
CA GLY A 37 8.31 -8.94 -7.76
C GLY A 37 7.89 -10.42 -7.67
N CYS A 38 6.73 -10.73 -7.08
CA CYS A 38 6.31 -12.11 -6.81
C CYS A 38 5.28 -12.62 -7.83
N ALA A 39 5.64 -13.67 -8.57
CA ALA A 39 4.74 -14.30 -9.54
C ALA A 39 3.43 -14.81 -8.92
N PHE A 40 3.46 -15.36 -7.70
CA PHE A 40 2.25 -15.83 -7.01
C PHE A 40 1.30 -14.68 -6.68
N CYS A 41 1.83 -13.54 -6.22
CA CYS A 41 1.04 -12.33 -5.96
C CYS A 41 0.40 -11.81 -7.26
N GLN A 42 1.17 -11.73 -8.34
CA GLN A 42 0.70 -11.25 -9.64
C GLN A 42 -0.36 -12.19 -10.26
N GLN A 43 -0.20 -13.50 -10.10
CA GLN A 43 -1.16 -14.52 -10.52
C GLN A 43 -2.38 -14.65 -9.59
N ARG A 44 -2.45 -13.82 -8.53
CA ARG A 44 -3.56 -13.80 -7.56
C ARG A 44 -3.73 -15.11 -6.80
N HIS A 45 -2.65 -15.85 -6.65
CA HIS A 45 -2.60 -17.00 -5.77
C HIS A 45 -2.34 -16.56 -4.33
N THR A 46 -2.65 -17.43 -3.37
CA THR A 46 -2.26 -17.21 -1.98
C THR A 46 -0.73 -17.19 -1.88
N CYS A 47 -0.17 -16.05 -1.49
CA CYS A 47 1.25 -15.91 -1.18
C CYS A 47 1.40 -15.62 0.32
N HIS A 48 1.92 -16.58 1.08
CA HIS A 48 2.10 -16.43 2.53
C HIS A 48 3.12 -15.35 2.87
N VAL A 49 4.14 -15.14 2.04
CA VAL A 49 5.14 -14.07 2.24
C VAL A 49 4.49 -12.69 2.06
N GLY A 50 3.75 -12.50 0.96
CA GLY A 50 3.00 -11.27 0.73
C GLY A 50 1.93 -11.01 1.79
N HIS A 51 1.24 -12.05 2.25
CA HIS A 51 0.28 -11.95 3.35
C HIS A 51 0.94 -11.54 4.67
N GLY A 52 2.09 -12.13 5.01
CA GLY A 52 2.86 -11.74 6.19
C GLY A 52 3.33 -10.29 6.15
N ARG A 53 3.81 -9.81 4.99
CA ARG A 53 4.18 -8.40 4.79
C ARG A 53 3.00 -7.45 4.93
N ARG A 54 1.82 -7.83 4.42
CA ARG A 54 0.58 -7.07 4.64
C ARG A 54 0.24 -6.98 6.13
N ILE A 55 0.25 -8.10 6.86
CA ILE A 55 -0.05 -8.11 8.31
C ILE A 55 0.92 -7.20 9.06
N LEU A 56 2.22 -7.30 8.77
CA LEU A 56 3.24 -6.43 9.38
C LEU A 56 2.95 -4.96 9.08
N HIS A 57 2.58 -4.64 7.85
CA HIS A 57 2.20 -3.29 7.47
C HIS A 57 0.96 -2.79 8.22
N GLU A 58 -0.10 -3.59 8.31
CA GLU A 58 -1.32 -3.23 9.05
C GLU A 58 -1.06 -2.95 10.54
N GLN A 59 -0.07 -3.62 11.16
CA GLN A 59 0.35 -3.34 12.55
C GLN A 59 1.05 -2.00 12.73
N THR A 60 1.52 -1.36 11.65
CA THR A 60 2.22 -0.07 11.68
C THR A 60 1.30 1.11 11.38
N VAL A 61 0.03 0.83 11.07
CA VAL A 61 -1.01 1.83 10.85
C VAL A 61 -1.31 2.51 12.18
N GLY A 62 -0.94 3.79 12.28
CA GLY A 62 -1.32 4.63 13.42
C GLY A 62 -2.84 4.87 13.44
N PRO A 63 -3.42 5.22 14.60
CA PRO A 63 -4.88 5.40 14.76
C PRO A 63 -5.49 6.52 13.88
N ILE A 64 -4.66 7.42 13.32
CA ILE A 64 -5.10 8.50 12.43
C ILE A 64 -4.97 8.11 10.94
N ASP A 65 -4.21 7.05 10.64
CA ASP A 65 -3.86 6.64 9.27
C ASP A 65 -4.58 5.36 8.82
N VAL A 66 -5.61 4.92 9.58
CA VAL A 66 -6.43 3.76 9.20
C VAL A 66 -7.14 4.05 7.88
N ARG A 67 -6.74 3.32 6.84
CA ARG A 67 -7.42 3.28 5.54
C ARG A 67 -7.84 1.84 5.29
N ASP A 68 -9.05 1.50 5.71
CA ASP A 68 -9.67 0.20 5.44
C ASP A 68 -10.51 0.21 4.16
N GLU A 69 -10.27 1.17 3.26
CA GLU A 69 -11.05 1.37 2.04
C GLU A 69 -10.30 0.93 0.78
N CYS A 70 -11.01 0.30 -0.14
CA CYS A 70 -10.50 0.02 -1.47
C CYS A 70 -10.46 1.32 -2.29
N ALA A 71 -9.30 1.66 -2.85
CA ALA A 71 -9.16 2.85 -3.67
C ALA A 71 -9.90 2.80 -5.03
N ILE A 72 -10.57 1.68 -5.35
CA ILE A 72 -11.25 1.46 -6.65
C ILE A 72 -12.77 1.31 -6.47
N CYS A 73 -13.25 0.83 -5.33
CA CYS A 73 -14.67 0.56 -5.11
C CYS A 73 -15.08 0.99 -3.70
N PRO A 74 -16.38 1.23 -3.44
CA PRO A 74 -16.85 1.72 -2.14
C PRO A 74 -16.85 0.63 -1.05
N ALA A 75 -16.42 -0.60 -1.34
CA ALA A 75 -16.43 -1.68 -0.36
C ALA A 75 -15.18 -1.60 0.54
N PRO A 76 -15.34 -1.84 1.86
CA PRO A 76 -14.20 -1.91 2.78
C PRO A 76 -13.33 -3.13 2.49
N LEU A 77 -12.09 -3.08 2.96
CA LEU A 77 -11.09 -4.12 2.88
C LEU A 77 -11.13 -4.97 4.14
N ARG A 78 -11.48 -6.25 3.99
CA ARG A 78 -11.48 -7.17 5.12
C ARG A 78 -10.11 -7.85 5.27
N PRO A 79 -9.74 -8.28 6.50
CA PRO A 79 -8.48 -9.00 6.72
C PRO A 79 -8.34 -10.28 5.88
N THR A 80 -9.46 -10.95 5.60
CA THR A 80 -9.51 -12.22 4.85
C THR A 80 -9.53 -12.03 3.33
N GLU A 81 -9.71 -10.81 2.83
CA GLU A 81 -9.75 -10.56 1.38
C GLU A 81 -8.35 -10.51 0.78
N LEU A 82 -8.23 -10.88 -0.49
CA LEU A 82 -7.00 -10.65 -1.23
C LEU A 82 -6.91 -9.18 -1.65
N VAL A 83 -5.93 -8.50 -1.07
CA VAL A 83 -5.66 -7.07 -1.24
C VAL A 83 -4.25 -6.89 -1.77
N ALA A 84 -4.07 -5.88 -2.61
CA ALA A 84 -2.78 -5.43 -3.07
C ALA A 84 -2.49 -4.00 -2.57
N PRO A 85 -1.20 -3.68 -2.34
CA PRO A 85 -0.78 -2.30 -2.22
C PRO A 85 -0.95 -1.62 -3.58
N LEU A 86 -1.50 -0.41 -3.58
CA LEU A 86 -1.72 0.37 -4.79
C LEU A 86 -0.99 1.70 -4.68
N LEU A 87 -0.06 1.91 -5.60
CA LEU A 87 0.51 3.21 -5.88
C LEU A 87 -0.25 3.83 -7.05
N TRP A 88 -0.82 5.02 -6.89
CA TRP A 88 -1.42 5.74 -8.01
C TRP A 88 -1.02 7.21 -8.03
N GLU A 89 -0.91 7.74 -9.24
CA GLU A 89 -0.65 9.15 -9.46
C GLU A 89 -1.97 9.92 -9.33
N GLY A 90 -2.05 10.80 -8.34
CA GLY A 90 -3.12 11.79 -8.22
C GLY A 90 -2.80 13.03 -9.04
N THR A 91 -3.62 14.08 -8.89
CA THR A 91 -3.43 15.35 -9.62
C THR A 91 -2.22 16.16 -9.15
N SER A 92 -1.69 15.89 -7.95
CA SER A 92 -0.63 16.70 -7.34
C SER A 92 0.46 15.89 -6.62
N ARG A 93 0.26 14.59 -6.41
CA ARG A 93 1.24 13.70 -5.76
C ARG A 93 0.90 12.23 -5.98
N MET A 94 1.87 11.37 -5.72
CA MET A 94 1.66 9.93 -5.58
C MET A 94 0.88 9.63 -4.30
N HIS A 95 -0.10 8.76 -4.42
CA HIS A 95 -0.91 8.28 -3.32
C HIS A 95 -0.64 6.79 -3.09
N LEU A 96 -0.43 6.46 -1.82
CA LEU A 96 -0.30 5.10 -1.35
C LEU A 96 -1.66 4.67 -0.77
N GLY A 97 -2.04 3.44 -1.06
CA GLY A 97 -3.24 2.85 -0.50
C GLY A 97 -3.36 1.41 -0.91
N TYR A 98 -4.60 0.94 -1.00
CA TYR A 98 -4.90 -0.47 -1.07
C TYR A 98 -6.06 -0.72 -2.04
N ALA A 99 -6.08 -1.88 -2.67
CA ALA A 99 -7.18 -2.28 -3.53
C ALA A 99 -7.44 -3.77 -3.45
N HIS A 100 -8.71 -4.19 -3.58
CA HIS A 100 -9.01 -5.60 -3.79
C HIS A 100 -8.34 -6.08 -5.09
N LEU A 101 -7.75 -7.29 -5.07
CA LEU A 101 -7.17 -7.86 -6.29
C LEU A 101 -8.17 -7.97 -7.45
N ARG A 102 -9.44 -8.27 -7.15
CA ARG A 102 -10.53 -8.32 -8.14
C ARG A 102 -10.80 -6.96 -8.80
N CYS A 103 -10.55 -5.85 -8.09
CA CYS A 103 -10.79 -4.51 -8.61
C CYS A 103 -9.66 -4.06 -9.54
N LEU A 104 -8.42 -4.40 -9.21
CA LEU A 104 -7.26 -4.16 -10.09
C LEU A 104 -7.39 -4.91 -11.43
N ALA A 105 -7.90 -6.14 -11.38
CA ALA A 105 -8.16 -6.95 -12.56
C ALA A 105 -9.08 -6.28 -13.59
N ARG A 106 -10.17 -5.68 -13.10
CA ARG A 106 -11.22 -5.09 -13.94
C ARG A 106 -10.77 -3.78 -14.58
N LYS A 107 -9.85 -3.06 -13.95
CA LYS A 107 -9.29 -1.80 -14.47
C LYS A 107 -8.28 -2.04 -15.60
N ALA A 108 -7.64 -3.21 -15.65
CA ALA A 108 -6.65 -3.59 -16.67
C ALA A 108 -7.25 -4.25 -17.93
N ALA A 109 -8.54 -4.57 -17.93
CA ALA A 109 -9.24 -5.01 -19.13
C ALA A 109 -9.74 -3.77 -19.89
N PRO A 110 -9.20 -3.46 -21.09
CA PRO A 110 -9.85 -2.50 -21.97
C PRO A 110 -11.23 -3.09 -22.34
N GLN A 111 -12.23 -2.22 -22.31
CA GLN A 111 -13.52 -2.50 -22.96
C GLN A 111 -13.33 -2.39 -24.47
#